data_AF-A0A9Q5CBU2-F1
#
_entry.id   AF-A0A9Q5CBU2-F1
#
_cell.length_a   1.000
_cell.length_b   1.000
_cell.length_c   1.000
_cell.angle_alpha   90.00
_cell.angle_beta   90.00
_cell.angle_gamma   90.00
#
_symmetry.space_group_name_H-M   'P 1'
#
loop_
_entity.id
_entity.type
_entity.pdbx_description
1 polymer ?
#
loop_
_entity_poly.entity_id
_entity_poly.type
_entity_poly.pdbx_seq_one_letter_code
_entity_poly.pdbx_strand_id
1 'polypeptide(L)'
;MKKIFIRVIAALVLAACAYVTWIVLVLGHGLFSFYNMIWGEDTSHLPRVDLVTLVDLETTERIVFRNGRKGWYLIDTPSDASALTIGFYGDRLFESLFSTPHQPMYCGSERGKILWAVKDDNLLREYAFCNANRMDLTPLVTVAQRVDMVDEVLPYHQAATQIERVDRNPDDLWVTRPTLAGQFTHSLSVDLPYIWESRTEQGANPRDIEADIRARISNDLAIPDTEYHLTLTLDRTPFDPDQNVLLARQDGQVLSTNALTGIYRPVLSFLCNQDRCDQLRRTRFADIATTFRPDTLDAALGAAQEVSSSPTDEVPTLTALRNSEQTVGLPQETTFRLRYISLP
;
A
#
# COMPACT_ATOMS: atom_id res chain seq x y z
N MET A 1 48.04 28.81 28.66
CA MET A 1 47.24 29.76 27.86
C MET A 1 47.31 29.52 26.35
N LYS A 2 48.49 29.50 25.69
CA LYS A 2 48.61 29.30 24.23
C LYS A 2 47.90 28.06 23.65
N LYS A 3 47.97 26.90 24.32
CA LYS A 3 47.33 25.65 23.87
C LYS A 3 45.79 25.69 23.89
N ILE A 4 45.20 26.47 24.80
CA ILE A 4 43.73 26.63 24.90
C ILE A 4 43.24 27.52 23.77
N PHE A 5 43.96 28.62 23.50
CA PHE A 5 43.65 29.56 22.43
C PHE A 5 43.64 28.89 21.04
N ILE A 6 44.63 28.03 20.76
CA ILE A 6 44.70 27.26 19.51
C ILE A 6 43.51 26.30 19.36
N ARG A 7 43.11 25.63 20.46
CA ARG A 7 41.95 24.72 20.43
C ARG A 7 40.63 25.45 20.21
N VAL A 8 40.47 26.63 20.81
CA VAL A 8 39.26 27.47 20.61
C VAL A 8 39.18 27.96 19.16
N ILE A 9 40.30 28.42 18.58
CA ILE A 9 40.33 28.85 17.18
C ILE A 9 40.04 27.67 16.24
N ALA A 10 40.64 26.50 16.47
CA ALA A 10 40.38 25.32 15.65
C ALA A 10 38.90 24.87 15.72
N ALA A 11 38.28 24.94 16.90
CA ALA A 11 36.86 24.63 17.08
C ALA A 11 35.95 25.62 16.35
N LEU A 12 36.28 26.92 16.39
CA LEU A 12 35.52 27.96 15.68
C LEU A 12 35.62 27.80 14.16
N VAL A 13 36.80 27.46 13.64
CA VAL A 13 37.00 27.20 12.21
C VAL A 13 36.21 25.96 11.77
N LEU A 14 36.22 24.88 12.56
CA LEU A 14 35.44 23.69 12.27
C LEU A 14 33.93 23.95 12.30
N ALA A 15 33.45 24.73 13.27
CA ALA A 15 32.05 25.13 13.34
C ALA A 15 31.64 26.00 12.14
N ALA A 16 32.49 26.94 11.72
CA ALA A 16 32.26 27.76 10.54
C ALA A 16 32.23 26.92 9.25
N CYS A 17 33.15 25.97 9.09
CA CYS A 17 33.14 25.04 7.96
C CYS A 17 31.86 24.19 7.95
N ALA A 18 31.47 23.61 9.09
CA ALA A 18 30.25 22.81 9.19
C ALA A 18 29.00 23.64 8.84
N TYR A 19 28.95 24.89 9.29
CA TYR A 19 27.83 25.79 9.01
C TYR A 19 27.75 26.17 7.52
N VAL A 20 28.89 26.48 6.89
CA VAL A 20 28.95 26.74 5.45
C VAL A 20 28.56 25.50 4.64
N THR A 21 29.05 24.31 5.02
CA THR A 21 28.65 23.05 4.38
C THR A 21 27.16 22.79 4.52
N TRP A 22 26.58 23.05 5.70
CA TRP A 22 25.14 22.93 5.92
C TRP A 22 24.33 23.91 5.06
N ILE A 23 24.75 25.19 4.96
CA ILE A 23 24.11 26.18 4.07
C ILE A 23 24.18 25.74 2.61
N VAL A 24 25.33 25.25 2.14
CA VAL A 24 25.50 24.76 0.76
C VAL A 24 24.62 23.53 0.50
N LEU A 25 24.49 22.62 1.48
CA LEU A 25 23.61 21.45 1.36
C LEU A 25 22.13 21.85 1.32
N VAL A 26 21.69 22.79 2.18
CA VAL A 26 20.31 23.26 2.25
C VAL A 26 19.92 24.07 1.00
N LEU A 27 20.77 25.02 0.58
CA LEU A 27 20.55 25.81 -0.64
C LEU A 27 20.68 24.94 -1.90
N GLY A 28 21.62 23.99 -1.91
CA GLY A 28 21.78 23.01 -2.99
C GLY A 28 20.56 22.11 -3.14
N HIS A 29 19.98 21.62 -2.04
CA HIS A 29 18.71 20.88 -2.08
C HIS A 29 17.54 21.73 -2.57
N GLY A 30 17.47 23.00 -2.14
CA GLY A 30 16.45 23.95 -2.59
C GLY A 30 16.53 24.24 -4.08
N LEU A 31 17.73 24.53 -4.59
CA LEU A 31 17.99 24.78 -6.01
C LEU A 31 17.78 23.52 -6.86
N PHE A 32 18.20 22.34 -6.40
CA PHE A 32 17.97 21.08 -7.12
C PHE A 32 16.48 20.73 -7.18
N SER A 33 15.73 20.99 -6.10
CA SER A 33 14.26 20.84 -6.08
C SER A 33 13.56 21.83 -7.00
N PHE A 34 14.04 23.07 -7.09
CA PHE A 34 13.50 24.10 -7.99
C PHE A 34 13.87 23.83 -9.45
N TYR A 35 15.08 23.32 -9.71
CA TYR A 35 15.54 22.91 -11.03
C TYR A 35 14.76 21.71 -11.55
N ASN A 36 14.57 20.65 -10.75
CA ASN A 36 13.71 19.51 -11.11
C ASN A 36 12.23 19.91 -11.29
N MET A 37 11.79 20.97 -10.61
CA MET A 37 10.44 21.53 -10.78
C MET A 37 10.27 22.28 -12.10
N ILE A 38 11.30 22.98 -12.58
CA ILE A 38 11.24 23.82 -13.81
C ILE A 38 11.69 23.07 -15.06
N TRP A 39 12.78 22.31 -14.98
CA TRP A 39 13.45 21.71 -16.13
C TRP A 39 13.08 20.24 -16.36
N GLY A 40 12.30 19.65 -15.44
CA GLY A 40 11.93 18.25 -15.48
C GLY A 40 13.05 17.34 -14.96
N GLU A 41 12.67 16.17 -14.48
CA GLU A 41 13.60 15.12 -14.13
C GLU A 41 14.29 14.60 -15.39
N ASP A 42 15.60 14.33 -15.32
CA ASP A 42 16.34 13.77 -16.46
C ASP A 42 15.91 12.32 -16.72
N THR A 43 15.00 12.16 -17.68
CA THR A 43 14.48 10.87 -18.15
C THR A 43 15.03 10.50 -19.53
N SER A 44 16.09 11.16 -20.00
CA SER A 44 16.68 10.91 -21.32
C SER A 44 17.25 9.49 -21.49
N HIS A 45 17.63 8.88 -20.38
CA HIS A 45 18.16 7.52 -20.29
C HIS A 45 17.08 6.42 -20.36
N LEU A 46 15.79 6.78 -20.33
CA LEU A 46 14.70 5.82 -20.37
C LEU A 46 14.59 5.13 -21.73
N PRO A 47 14.39 3.80 -21.78
CA PRO A 47 13.99 3.13 -23.01
C PRO A 47 12.73 3.77 -23.58
N ARG A 48 12.71 3.96 -24.90
CA ARG A 48 11.59 4.58 -25.61
C ARG A 48 10.67 3.48 -26.13
N VAL A 49 9.39 3.59 -25.79
CA VAL A 49 8.36 2.58 -26.07
C VAL A 49 7.15 3.27 -26.69
N ASP A 50 6.65 2.73 -27.80
CA ASP A 50 5.47 3.27 -28.48
C ASP A 50 4.23 3.03 -27.63
N LEU A 51 3.39 4.04 -27.49
CA LEU A 51 2.23 4.00 -26.60
C LEU A 51 1.28 2.82 -26.92
N VAL A 52 1.09 2.54 -28.22
CA VAL A 52 0.29 1.41 -28.73
C VAL A 52 0.75 0.03 -28.26
N THR A 53 2.01 -0.10 -27.83
CA THR A 53 2.53 -1.37 -27.28
C THR A 53 2.18 -1.56 -25.81
N LEU A 54 1.79 -0.49 -25.11
CA LEU A 54 1.44 -0.49 -23.69
C LEU A 54 -0.06 -0.41 -23.47
N VAL A 55 -0.76 0.32 -24.34
CA VAL A 55 -2.20 0.55 -24.26
C VAL A 55 -2.81 0.20 -25.60
N ASP A 56 -3.84 -0.64 -25.57
CA ASP A 56 -4.67 -0.89 -26.75
C ASP A 56 -5.54 0.35 -27.01
N LEU A 57 -5.11 1.17 -27.96
CA LEU A 57 -5.77 2.43 -28.30
C LEU A 57 -7.08 2.21 -29.07
N GLU A 58 -7.34 1.02 -29.62
CA GLU A 58 -8.60 0.75 -30.33
C GLU A 58 -9.75 0.50 -29.36
N THR A 59 -9.45 -0.06 -28.18
CA THR A 59 -10.46 -0.35 -27.14
C THR A 59 -10.48 0.69 -26.04
N THR A 60 -9.51 1.60 -25.99
CA THR A 60 -9.44 2.70 -25.02
C THR A 60 -10.25 3.90 -25.51
N GLU A 61 -11.13 4.43 -24.65
CA GLU A 61 -11.89 5.64 -24.94
C GLU A 61 -11.12 6.90 -24.54
N ARG A 62 -10.37 6.83 -23.44
CA ARG A 62 -9.65 7.99 -22.88
C ARG A 62 -8.34 7.56 -22.23
N ILE A 63 -7.34 8.43 -22.29
CA ILE A 63 -6.10 8.26 -21.54
C ILE A 63 -5.99 9.39 -20.51
N VAL A 64 -5.89 9.02 -19.24
CA VAL A 64 -5.67 9.96 -18.14
C VAL A 64 -4.29 9.73 -17.58
N PHE A 65 -3.52 10.80 -17.37
CA PHE A 65 -2.18 10.63 -16.83
C PHE A 65 -1.74 11.77 -15.92
N ARG A 66 -0.94 11.41 -14.92
CA ARG A 66 -0.26 12.35 -14.02
C ARG A 66 1.20 12.45 -14.40
N ASN A 67 1.66 13.63 -14.75
CA ASN A 67 3.07 13.88 -15.05
C ASN A 67 3.80 14.51 -13.85
N GLY A 68 3.82 13.77 -12.73
CA GLY A 68 4.40 14.21 -11.46
C GLY A 68 3.82 15.56 -11.01
N ARG A 69 4.71 16.51 -10.72
CA ARG A 69 4.36 17.86 -10.28
C ARG A 69 3.74 18.75 -11.36
N LYS A 70 3.83 18.36 -12.64
CA LYS A 70 3.21 19.12 -13.75
C LYS A 70 1.69 19.01 -13.74
N GLY A 71 1.14 18.01 -13.03
CA GLY A 71 -0.30 17.86 -12.82
C GLY A 71 -0.90 16.73 -13.65
N TRP A 72 -2.22 16.80 -13.81
CA TRP A 72 -3.04 15.82 -14.50
C TRP A 72 -3.39 16.27 -15.91
N TYR A 73 -3.49 15.30 -16.80
CA TYR A 73 -3.75 15.49 -18.22
C TYR A 73 -4.72 14.42 -18.72
N LEU A 74 -5.50 14.79 -19.72
CA LEU A 74 -6.48 13.94 -20.39
C LEU A 74 -6.23 13.98 -21.90
N ILE A 75 -6.22 12.82 -22.53
CA ILE A 75 -6.34 12.65 -23.98
C ILE A 75 -7.72 12.02 -24.20
N ASP A 76 -8.63 12.82 -24.75
CA ASP A 76 -10.01 12.45 -25.06
C ASP A 76 -10.13 11.67 -26.37
N THR A 77 -9.13 11.78 -27.25
CA THR A 77 -9.04 11.09 -28.53
C THR A 77 -7.76 10.25 -28.57
N PRO A 78 -7.76 9.01 -28.03
CA PRO A 78 -6.53 8.20 -27.88
C PRO A 78 -5.77 7.94 -29.18
N SER A 79 -6.44 7.96 -30.33
CA SER A 79 -5.79 7.83 -31.64
C SER A 79 -4.76 8.92 -31.94
N ASP A 80 -4.91 10.12 -31.35
CA ASP A 80 -3.97 11.23 -31.52
C ASP A 80 -2.59 10.92 -30.89
N ALA A 81 -2.56 9.99 -29.94
CA ALA A 81 -1.35 9.53 -29.27
C ALA A 81 -0.74 8.27 -29.90
N SER A 82 -1.32 7.73 -30.98
CA SER A 82 -0.91 6.45 -31.59
C SER A 82 0.52 6.42 -32.11
N ALA A 83 1.03 7.56 -32.57
CA ALA A 83 2.40 7.70 -33.05
C ALA A 83 3.38 8.17 -31.96
N LEU A 84 2.91 8.36 -30.72
CA LEU A 84 3.74 8.89 -29.64
C LEU A 84 4.51 7.78 -28.93
N THR A 85 5.77 8.09 -28.66
CA THR A 85 6.68 7.23 -27.91
C THR A 85 6.94 7.85 -26.54
N ILE A 86 6.77 7.08 -25.48
CA ILE A 86 7.04 7.51 -24.10
C ILE A 86 8.34 6.90 -23.57
N GLY A 87 8.95 7.53 -22.56
CA GLY A 87 10.05 6.89 -21.83
C GLY A 87 9.49 5.93 -20.79
N PHE A 88 9.90 4.67 -20.81
CA PHE A 88 9.30 3.63 -19.99
C PHE A 88 10.29 2.50 -19.73
N TYR A 89 10.52 2.15 -18.47
CA TYR A 89 11.42 1.05 -18.11
C TYR A 89 10.79 -0.37 -18.22
N GLY A 90 9.55 -0.48 -18.69
CA GLY A 90 8.93 -1.77 -18.98
C GLY A 90 8.18 -2.38 -17.80
N ASP A 91 7.47 -3.47 -18.10
CA ASP A 91 6.72 -4.30 -17.17
C ASP A 91 7.16 -5.75 -17.48
N ARG A 92 8.32 -6.23 -16.98
CA ARG A 92 8.69 -7.68 -16.84
C ARG A 92 10.12 -8.04 -16.34
N LEU A 93 10.12 -9.05 -15.48
CA LEU A 93 11.14 -10.02 -15.03
C LEU A 93 12.44 -9.53 -14.36
N PHE A 94 13.27 -8.69 -14.98
CA PHE A 94 14.54 -8.28 -14.35
C PHE A 94 14.34 -7.23 -13.25
N GLU A 95 13.21 -6.53 -13.29
CA GLU A 95 12.84 -5.51 -12.31
C GLU A 95 12.29 -6.10 -11.01
N SER A 96 11.72 -7.33 -11.01
CA SER A 96 11.28 -7.99 -9.77
C SER A 96 12.45 -8.34 -8.83
N LEU A 97 13.68 -8.37 -9.36
CA LEU A 97 14.89 -8.74 -8.62
C LEU A 97 15.63 -7.53 -8.03
N PHE A 98 15.47 -6.32 -8.60
CA PHE A 98 16.34 -5.18 -8.27
C PHE A 98 15.67 -3.80 -8.20
N SER A 99 14.37 -3.67 -8.51
CA SER A 99 13.66 -2.40 -8.38
C SER A 99 12.30 -2.62 -7.72
N THR A 100 12.03 -1.82 -6.69
CA THR A 100 10.75 -1.83 -5.97
C THR A 100 9.58 -1.76 -6.96
N PRO A 101 8.67 -2.75 -6.94
CA PRO A 101 7.61 -2.88 -7.94
C PRO A 101 6.59 -1.75 -7.82
N HIS A 102 5.87 -1.51 -8.92
CA HIS A 102 4.53 -0.94 -8.97
C HIS A 102 3.80 -1.06 -7.61
N GLN A 103 3.62 0.05 -6.90
CA GLN A 103 2.78 0.10 -5.71
C GLN A 103 1.62 1.06 -5.98
N PRO A 104 0.45 0.56 -6.38
CA PRO A 104 -0.76 1.36 -6.42
C PRO A 104 -1.22 1.75 -5.00
N MET A 105 -2.13 2.73 -4.97
CA MET A 105 -2.87 3.32 -3.84
C MET A 105 -2.20 4.32 -2.87
N TYR A 106 -0.87 4.38 -2.72
CA TYR A 106 -0.26 5.27 -1.69
C TYR A 106 1.14 5.81 -2.03
N CYS A 107 1.40 6.22 -3.28
CA CYS A 107 2.46 7.19 -3.52
C CYS A 107 2.03 8.53 -2.89
N GLY A 108 2.26 8.70 -1.59
CA GLY A 108 1.87 9.87 -0.77
C GLY A 108 2.60 11.16 -1.12
N SER A 109 3.03 11.33 -2.37
CA SER A 109 3.71 12.52 -2.84
C SER A 109 3.15 12.96 -4.18
N GLU A 110 3.12 14.27 -4.40
CA GLU A 110 2.68 14.88 -5.65
C GLU A 110 3.57 14.55 -6.88
N ARG A 111 4.57 13.70 -6.67
CA ARG A 111 5.66 13.45 -7.62
C ARG A 111 5.42 12.22 -8.48
N GLY A 112 4.54 11.30 -8.08
CA GLY A 112 4.32 10.05 -8.82
C GLY A 112 3.85 10.29 -10.27
N LYS A 113 4.24 9.38 -11.17
CA LYS A 113 3.76 9.36 -12.56
C LYS A 113 2.81 8.19 -12.76
N ILE A 114 1.70 8.48 -13.42
CA ILE A 114 0.57 7.57 -13.56
C ILE A 114 0.08 7.66 -15.00
N LEU A 115 -0.21 6.52 -15.63
CA LEU A 115 -0.85 6.40 -16.93
C LEU A 115 -2.03 5.42 -16.79
N TRP A 116 -3.23 5.90 -17.10
CA TRP A 116 -4.48 5.15 -17.06
C TRP A 116 -5.10 5.09 -18.45
N ALA A 117 -5.44 3.88 -18.88
CA ALA A 117 -6.29 3.65 -20.05
C ALA A 117 -7.69 3.31 -19.57
N VAL A 118 -8.69 4.00 -20.10
CA VAL A 118 -10.06 3.98 -19.57
C VAL A 118 -11.06 3.66 -20.67
N LYS A 119 -12.05 2.83 -20.32
CA LYS A 119 -13.22 2.52 -21.14
C LYS A 119 -14.40 2.22 -20.22
N ASP A 120 -15.60 2.70 -20.55
CA ASP A 120 -16.83 2.40 -19.78
C ASP A 120 -16.65 2.62 -18.27
N ASP A 121 -15.98 3.70 -17.87
CA ASP A 121 -15.68 4.14 -16.49
C ASP A 121 -14.64 3.29 -15.76
N ASN A 122 -14.10 2.28 -16.42
CA ASN A 122 -13.21 1.30 -15.84
C ASN A 122 -11.78 1.50 -16.32
N LEU A 123 -10.83 1.30 -15.41
CA LEU A 123 -9.41 1.19 -15.76
C LEU A 123 -9.20 -0.12 -16.52
N LEU A 124 -8.98 -0.03 -17.83
CA LEU A 124 -8.52 -1.17 -18.63
C LEU A 124 -7.07 -1.53 -18.30
N ARG A 125 -6.26 -0.50 -18.02
CA ARG A 125 -4.83 -0.63 -17.73
C ARG A 125 -4.38 0.51 -16.82
N GLU A 126 -3.52 0.18 -15.86
CA GLU A 126 -2.85 1.16 -15.00
C GLU A 126 -1.34 0.91 -14.98
N TYR A 127 -0.58 1.99 -15.17
CA TYR A 127 0.85 2.05 -14.90
C TYR A 127 1.14 3.18 -13.93
N ALA A 128 1.53 2.85 -12.70
CA ALA A 128 1.86 3.83 -11.67
C ALA A 128 3.26 3.60 -11.09
N PHE A 129 4.03 4.68 -10.97
CA PHE A 129 5.37 4.68 -10.37
C PHE A 129 5.50 5.82 -9.36
N CYS A 130 5.89 5.50 -8.13
CA CYS A 130 6.21 6.51 -7.13
C CYS A 130 7.51 7.25 -7.45
N ASN A 131 8.48 6.56 -8.08
CA ASN A 131 9.70 7.18 -8.58
C ASN A 131 9.45 7.75 -9.97
N ALA A 132 9.38 9.08 -10.05
CA ALA A 132 9.05 9.81 -11.25
C ALA A 132 10.13 9.71 -12.35
N ASN A 133 11.35 9.29 -12.04
CA ASN A 133 12.41 9.08 -13.03
C ASN A 133 12.20 7.80 -13.86
N ARG A 134 11.19 6.98 -13.57
CA ARG A 134 10.95 5.67 -14.22
C ARG A 134 10.04 5.74 -15.44
N MET A 135 9.43 6.90 -15.65
CA MET A 135 8.47 7.12 -16.72
C MET A 135 8.61 8.56 -17.24
N ASP A 136 8.56 8.75 -18.55
CA ASP A 136 8.51 10.05 -19.20
C ASP A 136 7.26 10.16 -20.04
N LEU A 137 6.26 10.84 -19.46
CA LEU A 137 4.97 11.13 -20.08
C LEU A 137 4.96 12.50 -20.77
N THR A 138 6.08 13.22 -20.79
CA THR A 138 6.19 14.54 -21.43
C THR A 138 5.76 14.53 -22.90
N PRO A 139 6.09 13.50 -23.71
CA PRO A 139 5.64 13.43 -25.10
C PRO A 139 4.12 13.46 -25.28
N LEU A 140 3.35 12.95 -24.31
CA LEU A 140 1.89 12.91 -24.38
C LEU A 140 1.23 14.29 -24.21
N VAL A 141 1.94 15.25 -23.61
CA VAL A 141 1.41 16.59 -23.32
C VAL A 141 1.05 17.36 -24.59
N THR A 142 1.65 17.02 -25.74
CA THR A 142 1.37 17.71 -27.02
C THR A 142 -0.03 17.45 -27.57
N VAL A 143 -0.66 16.35 -27.16
CA VAL A 143 -2.00 15.93 -27.60
C VAL A 143 -2.98 15.81 -26.43
N ALA A 144 -2.59 16.30 -25.26
CA ALA A 144 -3.38 16.20 -24.04
C ALA A 144 -3.83 17.58 -23.56
N GLN A 145 -5.03 17.65 -23.03
CA GLN A 145 -5.51 18.81 -22.27
C GLN A 145 -5.11 18.66 -20.80
N ARG A 146 -4.73 19.78 -20.17
CA ARG A 146 -4.51 19.81 -18.73
C ARG A 146 -5.86 19.80 -18.02
N VAL A 147 -5.99 18.98 -16.99
CA VAL A 147 -7.23 18.83 -16.21
C VAL A 147 -6.95 18.91 -14.72
N ASP A 148 -7.97 19.26 -13.96
CA ASP A 148 -7.95 19.13 -12.51
C ASP A 148 -8.52 17.78 -12.12
N MET A 149 -7.80 17.06 -11.26
CA MET A 149 -8.24 15.79 -10.69
C MET A 149 -8.69 16.05 -9.26
N VAL A 150 -9.96 15.78 -9.00
CA VAL A 150 -10.50 15.73 -7.65
C VAL A 150 -10.19 14.36 -7.06
N ASP A 151 -9.72 14.34 -5.81
CA ASP A 151 -9.44 13.12 -5.05
C ASP A 151 -10.08 13.28 -3.67
N GLU A 152 -11.20 12.60 -3.47
CA GLU A 152 -12.04 12.73 -2.28
C GLU A 152 -12.20 11.37 -1.61
N VAL A 153 -12.11 11.36 -0.27
CA VAL A 153 -12.47 10.19 0.53
C VAL A 153 -13.85 10.47 1.10
N LEU A 154 -14.86 9.82 0.52
CA LEU A 154 -16.27 10.06 0.78
C LEU A 154 -16.91 8.85 1.47
N PRO A 155 -17.79 9.05 2.47
CA PRO A 155 -18.66 7.99 2.97
C PRO A 155 -19.56 7.41 1.87
N TYR A 156 -20.04 6.18 2.05
CA TYR A 156 -20.86 5.44 1.08
C TYR A 156 -21.96 6.29 0.45
N HIS A 157 -22.79 6.97 1.24
CA HIS A 157 -23.93 7.73 0.70
C HIS A 157 -23.48 8.91 -0.21
N GLN A 158 -22.39 9.57 0.13
CA GLN A 158 -21.83 10.68 -0.66
C GLN A 158 -21.16 10.13 -1.92
N ALA A 159 -20.42 9.03 -1.79
CA ALA A 159 -19.81 8.35 -2.92
C ALA A 159 -20.87 7.85 -3.91
N ALA A 160 -21.95 7.24 -3.44
CA ALA A 160 -23.06 6.76 -4.27
C ALA A 160 -23.75 7.91 -5.02
N THR A 161 -23.99 9.03 -4.35
CA THR A 161 -24.58 10.23 -4.98
C THR A 161 -23.65 10.82 -6.04
N GLN A 162 -22.34 10.87 -5.76
CA GLN A 162 -21.34 11.36 -6.70
C GLN A 162 -21.19 10.44 -7.90
N ILE A 163 -21.23 9.11 -7.71
CA ILE A 163 -21.24 8.11 -8.79
C ILE A 163 -22.49 8.29 -9.66
N GLU A 164 -23.68 8.42 -9.06
CA GLU A 164 -24.91 8.64 -9.83
C GLU A 164 -24.89 9.96 -10.61
N ARG A 165 -24.30 11.01 -10.05
CA ARG A 165 -24.11 12.29 -10.75
C ARG A 165 -23.17 12.14 -11.96
N VAL A 166 -22.09 11.39 -11.80
CA VAL A 166 -21.17 11.04 -12.90
C VAL A 166 -21.88 10.20 -13.96
N ASP A 167 -22.65 9.18 -13.57
CA ASP A 167 -23.43 8.33 -14.48
C ASP A 167 -24.41 9.12 -15.34
N ARG A 168 -24.99 10.19 -14.79
CA ARG A 168 -25.95 11.03 -15.52
C ARG A 168 -25.28 11.99 -16.52
N ASN A 169 -24.01 12.35 -16.31
CA ASN A 169 -23.24 13.27 -17.15
C ASN A 169 -21.84 12.69 -17.45
N PRO A 170 -21.74 11.63 -18.27
CA PRO A 170 -20.48 10.92 -18.53
C PRO A 170 -19.43 11.73 -19.30
N ASP A 171 -19.81 12.92 -19.79
CA ASP A 171 -18.94 13.84 -20.54
C ASP A 171 -18.28 14.93 -19.66
N ASP A 172 -18.77 15.16 -18.43
CA ASP A 172 -18.34 16.29 -17.58
C ASP A 172 -17.41 15.92 -16.41
N LEU A 173 -17.50 14.69 -15.87
CA LEU A 173 -16.82 14.30 -14.62
C LEU A 173 -16.40 12.84 -14.64
N TRP A 174 -15.11 12.49 -14.75
CA TRP A 174 -14.75 11.05 -14.93
C TRP A 174 -13.40 10.57 -14.35
N VAL A 175 -13.38 9.29 -13.94
CA VAL A 175 -12.25 8.37 -13.60
C VAL A 175 -11.62 8.48 -12.20
N THR A 176 -11.68 7.54 -11.26
CA THR A 176 -11.73 6.06 -11.21
C THR A 176 -12.81 5.61 -10.21
N ARG A 177 -13.55 4.53 -10.53
CA ARG A 177 -14.42 3.85 -9.54
C ARG A 177 -13.63 2.74 -8.87
N PRO A 178 -13.57 2.68 -7.52
CA PRO A 178 -13.17 1.44 -6.86
C PRO A 178 -14.06 0.30 -7.37
N THR A 179 -13.50 -0.85 -7.71
CA THR A 179 -14.23 -1.97 -8.33
C THR A 179 -15.43 -2.47 -7.51
N LEU A 180 -15.45 -2.12 -6.22
CA LEU A 180 -16.48 -2.47 -5.23
C LEU A 180 -17.30 -1.26 -4.75
N ALA A 181 -17.06 -0.06 -5.32
CA ALA A 181 -17.76 1.15 -4.94
C ALA A 181 -19.25 1.04 -5.25
N GLY A 182 -20.08 1.44 -4.29
CA GLY A 182 -21.53 1.33 -4.39
C GLY A 182 -22.12 -0.05 -4.12
N GLN A 183 -21.30 -1.13 -4.09
CA GLN A 183 -21.77 -2.50 -3.84
C GLN A 183 -21.95 -2.81 -2.35
N PHE A 184 -21.10 -2.22 -1.50
CA PHE A 184 -21.09 -2.44 -0.05
C PHE A 184 -21.23 -1.13 0.71
N THR A 185 -21.99 -1.15 1.79
CA THR A 185 -22.32 0.04 2.58
C THR A 185 -21.46 0.19 3.84
N HIS A 186 -20.97 -0.94 4.36
CA HIS A 186 -20.30 -1.02 5.64
C HIS A 186 -19.00 -1.83 5.54
N SER A 187 -18.04 -1.49 6.39
CA SER A 187 -16.81 -2.25 6.61
C SER A 187 -16.77 -2.81 8.03
N LEU A 188 -16.17 -3.98 8.16
CA LEU A 188 -15.92 -4.63 9.44
C LEU A 188 -14.48 -5.15 9.47
N SER A 189 -13.77 -4.87 10.56
CA SER A 189 -12.44 -5.45 10.81
C SER A 189 -12.50 -6.47 11.94
N VAL A 190 -11.83 -7.60 11.74
CA VAL A 190 -11.65 -8.66 12.74
C VAL A 190 -10.17 -8.96 12.87
N ASP A 191 -9.61 -8.65 14.04
CA ASP A 191 -8.27 -9.07 14.42
C ASP A 191 -8.32 -10.51 14.91
N LEU A 192 -7.62 -11.40 14.20
CA LEU A 192 -7.49 -12.79 14.62
C LEU A 192 -6.31 -12.96 15.59
N PRO A 193 -6.33 -14.05 16.38
CA PRO A 193 -5.17 -14.44 17.17
C PRO A 193 -3.90 -14.52 16.31
N TYR A 194 -2.76 -14.13 16.89
CA TYR A 194 -1.44 -14.21 16.22
C TYR A 194 -1.16 -15.63 15.73
N ILE A 195 -0.46 -15.75 14.62
CA ILE A 195 0.03 -17.03 14.10
C ILE A 195 1.55 -16.95 13.90
N TRP A 196 2.20 -18.09 13.75
CA TRP A 196 3.63 -18.12 13.52
C TRP A 196 4.02 -19.27 12.60
N GLU A 197 4.99 -18.97 11.76
CA GLU A 197 5.56 -19.93 10.83
C GLU A 197 6.87 -20.46 11.42
N SER A 198 7.03 -21.78 11.41
CA SER A 198 8.22 -22.47 11.89
C SER A 198 9.21 -22.71 10.75
N ARG A 199 10.51 -22.67 11.05
CA ARG A 199 11.57 -23.11 10.12
C ARG A 199 11.75 -24.63 10.12
N THR A 200 11.36 -25.29 11.20
CA THR A 200 11.67 -26.70 11.45
C THR A 200 10.44 -27.59 11.42
N GLU A 201 9.26 -27.02 11.59
CA GLU A 201 7.99 -27.73 11.58
C GLU A 201 7.18 -27.31 10.35
N GLN A 202 6.64 -28.30 9.64
CA GLN A 202 5.75 -28.04 8.52
C GLN A 202 4.36 -27.73 9.08
N GLY A 203 4.02 -26.44 9.17
CA GLY A 203 2.68 -25.97 9.52
C GLY A 203 1.77 -25.85 8.30
N ALA A 204 0.49 -25.57 8.56
CA ALA A 204 -0.44 -25.14 7.51
C ALA A 204 0.01 -23.80 6.91
N ASN A 205 -0.19 -23.61 5.61
CA ASN A 205 0.25 -22.40 4.92
C ASN A 205 -0.63 -21.22 5.36
N PRO A 206 -0.09 -20.15 5.98
CA PRO A 206 -0.88 -19.00 6.44
C PRO A 206 -1.76 -18.35 5.37
N ARG A 207 -1.44 -18.57 4.08
CA ARG A 207 -2.25 -18.09 2.95
C ARG A 207 -3.58 -18.84 2.78
N ASP A 208 -3.72 -20.01 3.38
CA ASP A 208 -4.94 -20.82 3.30
C ASP A 208 -6.03 -20.33 4.27
N ILE A 209 -5.68 -19.47 5.24
CA ILE A 209 -6.64 -18.88 6.19
C ILE A 209 -7.81 -18.22 5.47
N GLU A 210 -7.56 -17.45 4.40
CA GLU A 210 -8.63 -16.77 3.69
C GLU A 210 -9.62 -17.78 3.06
N ALA A 211 -9.12 -18.88 2.51
CA ALA A 211 -9.95 -19.92 1.92
C ALA A 211 -10.81 -20.65 2.98
N ASP A 212 -10.23 -20.96 4.14
CA ASP A 212 -10.94 -21.59 5.24
C ASP A 212 -12.03 -20.67 5.83
N ILE A 213 -11.75 -19.37 5.92
CA ILE A 213 -12.73 -18.35 6.33
C ILE A 213 -13.87 -18.26 5.31
N ARG A 214 -13.57 -18.19 4.00
CA ARG A 214 -14.60 -18.18 2.95
C ARG A 214 -15.44 -19.46 2.99
N ALA A 215 -14.82 -20.62 3.19
CA ALA A 215 -15.52 -21.89 3.32
C ALA A 215 -16.47 -21.88 4.52
N ARG A 216 -16.06 -21.37 5.69
CA ARG A 216 -16.94 -21.20 6.85
C ARG A 216 -18.11 -20.27 6.54
N ILE A 217 -17.86 -19.13 5.90
CA ILE A 217 -18.92 -18.17 5.56
C ILE A 217 -19.95 -18.82 4.62
N SER A 218 -19.50 -19.53 3.60
CA SER A 218 -20.36 -20.24 2.65
C SER A 218 -21.11 -21.41 3.28
N ASN A 219 -20.43 -22.25 4.07
CA ASN A 219 -20.98 -23.50 4.57
C ASN A 219 -21.81 -23.33 5.85
N ASP A 220 -21.34 -22.50 6.79
CA ASP A 220 -21.94 -22.39 8.11
C ASP A 220 -22.93 -21.21 8.18
N LEU A 221 -22.61 -20.09 7.52
CA LEU A 221 -23.45 -18.89 7.52
C LEU A 221 -24.38 -18.80 6.31
N ALA A 222 -24.14 -19.61 5.28
CA ALA A 222 -24.85 -19.59 4.00
C ALA A 222 -24.91 -18.18 3.37
N ILE A 223 -23.85 -17.39 3.53
CA ILE A 223 -23.76 -16.05 2.92
C ILE A 223 -23.09 -16.22 1.54
N PRO A 224 -23.76 -15.83 0.44
CA PRO A 224 -23.17 -15.87 -0.88
C PRO A 224 -21.96 -14.93 -1.01
N ASP A 225 -20.95 -15.32 -1.78
CA ASP A 225 -19.75 -14.50 -2.06
C ASP A 225 -20.04 -13.17 -2.76
N THR A 226 -21.25 -12.97 -3.28
CA THR A 226 -21.71 -11.69 -3.84
C THR A 226 -22.14 -10.67 -2.78
N GLU A 227 -22.36 -11.11 -1.54
CA GLU A 227 -22.88 -10.27 -0.45
C GLU A 227 -21.79 -9.75 0.50
N TYR A 228 -20.54 -10.17 0.30
CA TYR A 228 -19.39 -9.66 1.02
C TYR A 228 -18.13 -9.65 0.16
N HIS A 229 -17.19 -8.78 0.50
CA HIS A 229 -15.82 -8.86 0.03
C HIS A 229 -14.90 -9.08 1.23
N LEU A 230 -14.12 -10.15 1.21
CA LEU A 230 -13.12 -10.46 2.23
C LEU A 230 -11.71 -10.18 1.71
N THR A 231 -10.90 -9.53 2.53
CA THR A 231 -9.46 -9.42 2.38
C THR A 231 -8.77 -9.87 3.66
N LEU A 232 -7.75 -10.71 3.53
CA LEU A 232 -6.84 -11.06 4.62
C LEU A 232 -5.54 -10.28 4.50
N THR A 233 -5.15 -9.57 5.55
CA THR A 233 -3.81 -8.99 5.68
C THR A 233 -3.02 -9.78 6.72
N LEU A 234 -1.79 -10.16 6.38
CA LEU A 234 -0.86 -10.80 7.30
C LEU A 234 0.23 -9.79 7.67
N ASP A 235 -0.03 -8.99 8.70
CA ASP A 235 0.94 -8.02 9.19
C ASP A 235 2.09 -8.78 9.86
N ARG A 236 3.24 -8.81 9.18
CA ARG A 236 4.45 -9.38 9.78
C ARG A 236 4.88 -8.46 10.91
N THR A 237 4.97 -9.05 12.09
CA THR A 237 5.52 -8.36 13.25
C THR A 237 6.95 -7.90 12.92
N PRO A 238 7.34 -6.64 13.21
CA PRO A 238 8.71 -6.17 13.03
C PRO A 238 9.62 -6.89 14.02
N PHE A 239 10.03 -8.08 13.62
CA PHE A 239 11.03 -8.88 14.28
C PHE A 239 12.14 -9.09 13.26
N ASP A 240 13.34 -8.64 13.59
CA ASP A 240 14.53 -9.00 12.83
C ASP A 240 14.82 -10.48 13.16
N PRO A 241 14.62 -11.43 12.22
CA PRO A 241 14.87 -12.83 12.49
C PRO A 241 16.32 -13.13 12.88
N ASP A 242 17.24 -12.19 12.64
CA ASP A 242 18.65 -12.28 13.02
C ASP A 242 18.94 -11.68 14.42
N GLN A 243 17.98 -10.96 15.02
CA GLN A 243 18.05 -10.49 16.40
C GLN A 243 17.41 -11.51 17.33
N ASN A 244 18.24 -12.30 18.02
CA ASN A 244 17.79 -13.30 18.99
C ASN A 244 16.91 -12.69 20.09
N VAL A 245 15.58 -12.69 19.94
CA VAL A 245 14.68 -12.50 21.07
C VAL A 245 14.55 -13.85 21.76
N LEU A 246 15.16 -13.94 22.93
CA LEU A 246 15.18 -15.16 23.74
C LEU A 246 13.86 -15.23 24.53
N LEU A 247 12.96 -16.14 24.13
CA LEU A 247 11.82 -16.49 24.97
C LEU A 247 12.31 -17.52 26.00
N ALA A 248 12.49 -17.09 27.25
CA ALA A 248 12.94 -17.97 28.32
C ALA A 248 11.78 -18.85 28.82
N ARG A 249 11.91 -20.19 28.76
CA ARG A 249 11.00 -21.11 29.46
C ARG A 249 11.38 -21.25 30.94
N GLN A 250 10.39 -21.55 31.78
CA GLN A 250 10.59 -21.81 33.22
C GLN A 250 11.50 -23.01 33.55
N ASP A 251 11.72 -23.94 32.62
CA ASP A 251 12.56 -25.14 32.82
C ASP A 251 14.05 -24.91 32.51
N GLY A 252 14.45 -23.66 32.20
CA GLY A 252 15.82 -23.32 31.84
C GLY A 252 16.17 -23.55 30.38
N GLN A 253 15.22 -23.99 29.54
CA GLN A 253 15.41 -24.01 28.09
C GLN A 253 15.01 -22.66 27.48
N VAL A 254 15.96 -22.02 26.81
CA VAL A 254 15.71 -20.81 26.05
C VAL A 254 15.18 -21.21 24.67
N LEU A 255 13.96 -20.81 24.32
CA LEU A 255 13.56 -20.85 22.92
C LEU A 255 14.19 -19.68 22.21
N SER A 256 15.08 -20.02 21.29
CA SER A 256 15.55 -19.08 20.30
C SER A 256 14.46 -18.90 19.23
N THR A 257 14.11 -17.66 18.94
CA THR A 257 13.30 -17.26 17.78
C THR A 257 13.88 -17.73 16.44
N ASN A 258 15.08 -18.31 16.41
CA ASN A 258 15.67 -18.94 15.23
C ASN A 258 14.87 -20.14 14.73
N ALA A 259 14.01 -20.73 15.56
CA ALA A 259 13.04 -21.75 15.12
C ALA A 259 11.85 -21.15 14.35
N LEU A 260 11.66 -19.82 14.39
CA LEU A 260 10.58 -19.11 13.71
C LEU A 260 11.05 -18.47 12.40
N THR A 261 10.19 -18.53 11.40
CA THR A 261 10.31 -17.79 10.14
C THR A 261 9.64 -16.43 10.25
N GLY A 262 8.54 -16.35 11.01
CA GLY A 262 7.84 -15.10 11.28
C GLY A 262 6.67 -15.28 12.25
N ILE A 263 6.27 -14.17 12.88
CA ILE A 263 5.03 -14.04 13.65
C ILE A 263 4.15 -13.04 12.90
N TYR A 264 2.91 -13.42 12.63
CA TYR A 264 1.97 -12.62 11.85
C TYR A 264 0.74 -12.31 12.68
N ARG A 265 0.22 -11.09 12.53
CA ARG A 265 -1.12 -10.70 12.97
C ARG A 265 -2.06 -10.81 11.77
N PRO A 266 -2.95 -11.81 11.71
CA PRO A 266 -3.95 -11.87 10.67
C PRO A 266 -5.07 -10.87 10.96
N VAL A 267 -5.37 -9.99 10.00
CA VAL A 267 -6.47 -9.04 10.08
C VAL A 267 -7.42 -9.31 8.92
N LEU A 268 -8.66 -9.68 9.24
CA LEU A 268 -9.72 -9.79 8.25
C LEU A 268 -10.39 -8.43 8.07
N SER A 269 -10.54 -8.03 6.82
CA SER A 269 -11.32 -6.85 6.44
C SER A 269 -12.48 -7.30 5.55
N PHE A 270 -13.70 -7.00 5.99
CA PHE A 270 -14.92 -7.26 5.25
C PHE A 270 -15.50 -5.95 4.74
N LEU A 271 -15.96 -5.95 3.48
CA LEU A 271 -16.95 -5.00 2.98
C LEU A 271 -18.27 -5.76 2.82
N CYS A 272 -19.36 -5.23 3.36
CA CYS A 272 -20.68 -5.87 3.39
C CYS A 272 -21.82 -4.84 3.46
N ASN A 273 -23.06 -5.30 3.37
CA ASN A 273 -24.18 -4.52 3.88
C ASN A 273 -24.24 -4.60 5.43
N GLN A 274 -25.02 -3.73 6.06
CA GLN A 274 -25.11 -3.67 7.54
C GLN A 274 -25.45 -5.05 8.14
N ASP A 275 -26.49 -5.71 7.62
CA ASP A 275 -26.98 -6.98 8.15
C ASP A 275 -25.93 -8.09 8.06
N ARG A 276 -25.19 -8.18 6.94
CA ARG A 276 -24.11 -9.16 6.79
C ARG A 276 -22.91 -8.82 7.64
N CYS A 277 -22.54 -7.55 7.78
CA CYS A 277 -21.49 -7.16 8.71
C CYS A 277 -21.87 -7.52 10.15
N ASP A 278 -23.13 -7.32 10.56
CA ASP A 278 -23.61 -7.72 11.88
C ASP A 278 -23.63 -9.24 12.07
N GLN A 279 -23.95 -10.01 11.02
CA GLN A 279 -23.86 -11.47 11.04
C GLN A 279 -22.41 -11.94 11.18
N LEU A 280 -21.50 -11.44 10.34
CA LEU A 280 -20.06 -11.77 10.35
C LEU A 280 -19.39 -11.37 11.67
N ARG A 281 -19.80 -10.25 12.26
CA ARG A 281 -19.31 -9.79 13.57
C ARG A 281 -19.60 -10.78 14.70
N ARG A 282 -20.69 -11.54 14.62
CA ARG A 282 -21.08 -12.53 15.63
C ARG A 282 -20.42 -13.89 15.38
N THR A 283 -19.70 -14.05 14.27
CA THR A 283 -19.04 -15.30 13.91
C THR A 283 -17.67 -15.39 14.55
N ARG A 284 -17.39 -16.54 15.16
CA ARG A 284 -16.05 -16.88 15.64
C ARG A 284 -15.22 -17.40 14.46
N PHE A 285 -14.09 -16.75 14.22
CA PHE A 285 -13.05 -17.08 13.24
C PHE A 285 -11.70 -17.38 13.93
N ALA A 286 -11.57 -17.04 15.21
CA ALA A 286 -10.35 -17.23 16.00
C ALA A 286 -9.81 -18.66 15.98
N ASP A 287 -10.71 -19.65 15.99
CA ASP A 287 -10.38 -21.06 15.97
C ASP A 287 -9.71 -21.49 14.65
N ILE A 288 -10.07 -20.88 13.52
CA ILE A 288 -9.37 -21.10 12.24
C ILE A 288 -7.94 -20.60 12.36
N ALA A 289 -7.70 -19.38 12.84
CA ALA A 289 -6.34 -18.86 12.98
C ALA A 289 -5.47 -19.73 13.91
N THR A 290 -6.04 -20.26 14.98
CA THR A 290 -5.28 -21.09 15.93
C THR A 290 -4.81 -22.42 15.36
N THR A 291 -5.42 -22.96 14.29
CA THR A 291 -4.90 -24.20 13.64
C THR A 291 -3.59 -23.96 12.89
N PHE A 292 -3.25 -22.71 12.59
CA PHE A 292 -2.00 -22.31 11.94
C PHE A 292 -0.88 -22.03 12.95
N ARG A 293 -1.08 -22.37 14.23
CA ARG A 293 -0.06 -22.32 15.27
C ARG A 293 0.54 -23.72 15.48
N PRO A 294 1.81 -23.96 15.13
CA PRO A 294 2.47 -25.21 15.47
C PRO A 294 2.46 -25.48 16.99
N ASP A 295 2.01 -26.67 17.40
CA ASP A 295 1.79 -27.07 18.81
C ASP A 295 3.02 -26.89 19.69
N THR A 296 4.21 -27.24 19.20
CA THR A 296 5.46 -27.11 19.96
C THR A 296 5.77 -25.67 20.31
N LEU A 297 5.48 -24.76 19.38
CA LEU A 297 5.72 -23.33 19.54
C LEU A 297 4.64 -22.66 20.39
N ASP A 298 3.38 -23.12 20.32
CA ASP A 298 2.32 -22.71 21.23
C ASP A 298 2.64 -23.12 22.68
N ALA A 299 3.05 -24.38 22.88
CA ALA A 299 3.47 -24.88 24.19
C ALA A 299 4.70 -24.14 24.74
N ALA A 300 5.65 -23.80 23.88
CA ALA A 300 6.79 -22.97 24.22
C ALA A 300 6.38 -21.56 24.69
N LEU A 301 5.49 -20.90 23.95
CA LEU A 301 4.94 -19.60 24.31
C LEU A 301 4.13 -19.68 25.62
N GLY A 302 3.36 -20.75 25.84
CA GLY A 302 2.64 -21.00 27.10
C GLY A 302 3.56 -21.11 28.31
N ALA A 303 4.78 -21.62 28.14
CA ALA A 303 5.79 -21.78 29.20
C ALA A 303 6.75 -20.57 29.36
N ALA A 304 6.68 -19.59 28.46
CA ALA A 304 7.60 -18.45 28.45
C ALA A 304 7.35 -17.46 29.61
N GLN A 305 8.37 -16.68 29.98
CA GLN A 305 8.20 -15.50 30.83
C GLN A 305 8.57 -14.24 30.05
N GLU A 306 7.82 -13.17 30.25
CA GLU A 306 8.12 -11.87 29.65
C GLU A 306 9.38 -11.32 30.32
N VAL A 307 10.48 -11.35 29.57
CA VAL A 307 11.71 -10.66 29.97
C VAL A 307 11.55 -9.24 29.49
N SER A 308 11.50 -8.27 30.41
CA SER A 308 11.39 -6.86 30.08
C SER A 308 12.57 -6.42 29.20
N SER A 309 12.38 -6.40 27.89
CA SER A 309 13.26 -5.71 26.95
C SER A 309 12.62 -4.38 26.55
N SER A 310 13.48 -3.42 26.22
CA SER A 310 13.20 -1.99 26.04
C SER A 310 11.94 -1.69 25.21
N PRO A 311 11.17 -0.63 25.55
CA PRO A 311 9.93 -0.30 24.85
C PRO A 311 10.26 0.31 23.49
N THR A 312 10.35 -0.52 22.48
CA THR A 312 9.92 -0.11 21.14
C THR A 312 8.51 -0.66 20.99
N ASP A 313 7.53 0.23 20.78
CA ASP A 313 6.08 -0.05 20.67
C ASP A 313 5.69 -1.01 19.53
N GLU A 314 6.66 -1.71 18.95
CA GLU A 314 6.57 -2.48 17.72
C GLU A 314 6.55 -4.00 17.96
N VAL A 315 6.94 -4.49 19.16
CA VAL A 315 6.95 -5.94 19.47
C VAL A 315 5.72 -6.32 20.33
N PRO A 316 4.90 -7.32 19.92
CA PRO A 316 3.73 -7.76 20.66
C PRO A 316 4.14 -8.39 21.99
N THR A 317 3.38 -8.07 23.05
CA THR A 317 3.61 -8.63 24.38
C THR A 317 3.33 -10.13 24.41
N LEU A 318 3.90 -10.83 25.38
CA LEU A 318 3.65 -12.27 25.55
C LEU A 318 2.17 -12.56 25.80
N THR A 319 1.47 -11.64 26.47
CA THR A 319 0.01 -11.69 26.65
C THR A 319 -0.74 -11.63 25.32
N ALA A 320 -0.31 -10.77 24.39
CA ALA A 320 -0.93 -10.66 23.06
C ALA A 320 -0.70 -11.92 22.20
N LEU A 321 0.50 -12.50 22.26
CA LEU A 321 0.84 -13.73 21.54
C LEU A 321 0.04 -14.95 22.04
N ARG A 322 -0.20 -15.04 23.36
CA ARG A 322 -0.99 -16.11 23.98
C ARG A 322 -2.49 -15.95 23.79
N ASN A 323 -2.95 -14.76 23.44
CA ASN A 323 -4.37 -14.52 23.25
C ASN A 323 -4.89 -15.42 22.10
N SER A 324 -5.91 -16.21 22.38
CA SER A 324 -6.62 -17.08 21.44
C SER A 324 -8.00 -16.52 21.06
N GLU A 325 -8.35 -15.35 21.59
CA GLU A 325 -9.59 -14.65 21.25
C GLU A 325 -9.36 -13.67 20.09
N GLN A 326 -10.39 -13.51 19.25
CA GLN A 326 -10.43 -12.46 18.23
C GLN A 326 -10.91 -11.15 18.84
N THR A 327 -10.43 -10.04 18.28
CA THR A 327 -11.02 -8.71 18.55
C THR A 327 -11.86 -8.29 17.35
N VAL A 328 -13.10 -7.89 17.58
CA VAL A 328 -14.04 -7.55 16.51
C VAL A 328 -14.42 -6.08 16.61
N GLY A 329 -14.22 -5.35 15.51
CA GLY A 329 -14.68 -3.97 15.39
C GLY A 329 -16.21 -3.85 15.35
N LEU A 330 -16.70 -2.62 15.35
CA LEU A 330 -18.09 -2.34 14.98
C LEU A 330 -18.16 -2.16 13.46
N PRO A 331 -19.26 -2.56 12.81
CA PRO A 331 -19.52 -2.14 11.44
C PRO A 331 -19.49 -0.62 11.35
N GLN A 332 -18.75 -0.10 10.38
CA GLN A 332 -18.65 1.34 10.09
C GLN A 332 -19.10 1.59 8.67
N GLU A 333 -19.65 2.77 8.39
CA GLU A 333 -19.95 3.14 7.01
C GLU A 333 -18.66 3.10 6.17
N THR A 334 -18.71 2.42 5.02
CA THR A 334 -17.56 2.33 4.14
C THR A 334 -17.23 3.70 3.56
N THR A 335 -15.97 4.07 3.60
CA THR A 335 -15.46 5.22 2.85
C THR A 335 -14.85 4.77 1.54
N PHE A 336 -15.18 5.45 0.46
CA PHE A 336 -14.61 5.24 -0.86
C PHE A 336 -13.74 6.43 -1.21
N ARG A 337 -12.54 6.12 -1.70
CA ARG A 337 -11.72 7.13 -2.37
C ARG A 337 -12.19 7.24 -3.81
N LEU A 338 -12.87 8.33 -4.13
CA LEU A 338 -13.24 8.66 -5.50
C LEU A 338 -12.21 9.60 -6.08
N ARG A 339 -11.83 9.32 -7.33
CA ARG A 339 -11.10 10.28 -8.15
C ARG A 339 -11.96 10.60 -9.36
N TYR A 340 -11.94 11.83 -9.80
CA TYR A 340 -12.60 12.22 -11.04
C TYR A 340 -12.00 13.52 -11.56
N ILE A 341 -11.96 13.64 -12.88
CA ILE A 341 -11.63 14.88 -13.56
C ILE A 341 -12.77 15.88 -13.29
N SER A 342 -12.41 17.07 -12.83
CA SER A 342 -13.28 18.23 -12.88
C SER A 342 -12.85 19.06 -14.08
N LEU A 343 -13.73 19.18 -15.08
CA LEU A 343 -13.54 20.18 -16.13
C LEU A 343 -13.93 21.57 -15.56
N PRO A 344 -13.18 22.63 -15.90
CA PRO A 344 -13.45 24.00 -15.45
C PRO A 344 -14.74 24.60 -16.02
#